data_AF-A0A2G8MSC7-F1
#
_entry.id   AF-A0A2G8MSC7-F1
#
_cell.length_a   1.000
_cell.length_b   1.000
_cell.length_c   1.000
_cell.angle_alpha   90.00
_cell.angle_beta   90.00
_cell.angle_gamma   90.00
#
_symmetry.space_group_name_H-M   'P 1'
#
loop_
_entity.id
_entity.type
_entity.pdbx_description
1 polymer ?
#
loop_
_entity_poly.entity_id
_entity_poly.type
_entity_poly.pdbx_seq_one_letter_code
_entity_poly.pdbx_strand_id
1 'polypeptide(L)'
;MKFRGKPLASPVVASSAPSPKRFSLKVALWLLDSPRLGDKPQIKHIAGHLLKQPAREGVVVAQSRLGQMLCRDCGNARDRRIGHELLRQAARAGDQRAQQEYARLLEADAAKQAPDGAGW
;
A
#
# COMPACT_ATOMS: atom_id res chain seq x y z
N MET A 1 -11.06 25.06 -56.23
CA MET A 1 -10.19 24.88 -55.05
C MET A 1 -10.59 25.90 -53.98
N LYS A 2 -11.21 25.45 -52.88
CA LYS A 2 -11.51 26.15 -51.60
C LYS A 2 -12.29 25.17 -50.69
N PHE A 3 -12.41 25.52 -49.39
CA PHE A 3 -12.88 24.76 -48.20
C PHE A 3 -11.70 24.07 -47.46
N ARG A 4 -11.04 24.66 -46.44
CA ARG A 4 -11.53 25.18 -45.12
C ARG A 4 -12.26 24.06 -44.39
N GLY A 5 -11.89 23.49 -43.25
CA GLY A 5 -10.84 23.69 -42.26
C GLY A 5 -11.34 23.05 -40.95
N LYS A 6 -10.41 22.63 -40.07
CA LYS A 6 -10.52 22.40 -38.61
C LYS A 6 -10.84 20.98 -38.09
N PRO A 7 -10.13 20.54 -37.03
CA PRO A 7 -10.14 19.18 -36.50
C PRO A 7 -11.31 18.94 -35.51
N LEU A 8 -11.87 17.73 -35.52
CA LEU A 8 -12.81 17.27 -34.51
C LEU A 8 -12.03 16.82 -33.27
N ALA A 9 -11.89 17.72 -32.30
CA ALA A 9 -11.50 17.38 -30.95
C ALA A 9 -12.70 16.74 -30.24
N SER A 10 -12.59 15.46 -29.90
CA SER A 10 -13.53 14.76 -29.03
C SER A 10 -13.40 15.31 -27.60
N PRO A 11 -14.49 15.74 -26.93
CA PRO A 11 -14.43 15.98 -25.50
C PRO A 11 -14.41 14.63 -24.79
N VAL A 12 -13.26 14.25 -24.23
CA VAL A 12 -13.18 13.24 -23.16
C VAL A 12 -13.86 13.87 -21.94
N VAL A 13 -15.16 13.66 -21.82
CA VAL A 13 -15.89 13.99 -20.59
C VAL A 13 -15.46 12.95 -19.56
N ALA A 14 -14.41 13.27 -18.81
CA ALA A 14 -14.03 12.55 -17.61
C ALA A 14 -15.14 12.75 -16.57
N SER A 15 -16.14 11.85 -16.61
CA SER A 15 -17.22 11.81 -15.64
C SER A 15 -16.65 11.48 -14.27
N SER A 16 -16.40 12.53 -13.51
CA SER A 16 -15.84 12.50 -12.16
C SER A 16 -16.95 12.19 -11.17
N ALA A 17 -17.44 10.94 -11.17
CA ALA A 17 -18.33 10.48 -10.11
C ALA A 17 -17.56 10.51 -8.77
N PRO A 18 -18.14 11.01 -7.67
CA PRO A 18 -17.50 10.97 -6.36
C PRO A 18 -17.37 9.51 -5.92
N SER A 19 -16.17 8.97 -6.12
CA SER A 19 -15.96 7.53 -6.06
C SER A 19 -16.07 6.99 -4.62
N PRO A 20 -16.70 5.82 -4.39
CA PRO A 20 -16.85 5.16 -3.08
C PRO A 20 -15.52 4.75 -2.41
N LYS A 21 -14.40 5.06 -3.07
CA LYS A 21 -13.02 4.69 -2.70
C LYS A 21 -12.55 5.33 -1.39
N ARG A 22 -13.03 6.55 -1.08
CA ARG A 22 -12.71 7.20 0.20
C ARG A 22 -13.40 6.51 1.37
N PHE A 23 -14.59 5.97 1.15
CA PHE A 23 -15.33 5.25 2.16
C PHE A 23 -14.67 3.91 2.48
N SER A 24 -14.29 3.13 1.45
CA SER A 24 -13.61 1.84 1.65
C SER A 24 -12.28 1.99 2.38
N LEU A 25 -11.49 3.02 2.06
CA LEU A 25 -10.24 3.33 2.77
C LEU A 25 -10.50 3.63 4.26
N LYS A 26 -11.44 4.53 4.57
CA LYS A 26 -11.74 4.90 5.97
C LYS A 26 -12.24 3.72 6.77
N VAL A 27 -13.08 2.86 6.19
CA VAL A 27 -13.52 1.62 6.83
C VAL A 27 -12.35 0.67 7.08
N ALA A 28 -11.46 0.49 6.09
CA ALA A 28 -10.29 -0.37 6.26
C ALA A 28 -9.37 0.13 7.39
N LEU A 29 -9.11 1.43 7.44
CA LEU A 29 -8.31 2.04 8.51
C LEU A 29 -8.99 1.86 9.87
N TRP A 30 -10.29 2.14 9.95
CA TRP A 30 -11.05 1.98 11.18
C TRP A 30 -11.07 0.54 11.69
N LEU A 31 -11.19 -0.45 10.78
CA LEU A 31 -11.12 -1.87 11.12
C LEU A 31 -9.76 -2.26 11.73
N LEU A 32 -8.66 -1.71 11.19
CA LEU A 32 -7.31 -1.99 11.66
C LEU A 32 -6.96 -1.24 12.96
N ASP A 33 -7.43 -0.01 13.12
CA ASP A 33 -7.15 0.82 14.30
C ASP A 33 -8.06 0.47 15.49
N SER A 34 -9.09 -0.37 15.30
CA SER A 34 -9.97 -0.85 16.36
C SER A 34 -9.33 -1.99 17.17
N PRO A 35 -8.97 -1.80 18.46
CA PRO A 35 -8.18 -2.79 19.22
C PRO A 35 -8.89 -4.12 19.44
N ARG A 36 -10.23 -4.17 19.39
CA ARG A 36 -11.01 -5.41 19.53
C ARG A 36 -11.20 -6.17 18.22
N LEU A 37 -10.98 -5.51 17.10
CA LEU A 37 -11.28 -6.03 15.76
C LEU A 37 -10.02 -6.27 14.95
N GLY A 38 -9.02 -5.39 15.06
CA GLY A 38 -7.79 -5.41 14.26
C GLY A 38 -6.95 -6.68 14.42
N ASP A 39 -7.02 -7.35 15.57
CA ASP A 39 -6.28 -8.58 15.81
C ASP A 39 -6.91 -9.81 15.15
N LYS A 40 -8.19 -9.74 14.78
CA LYS A 40 -8.90 -10.88 14.20
C LYS A 40 -8.45 -11.10 12.75
N PRO A 41 -8.05 -12.33 12.37
CA PRO A 41 -7.53 -12.61 11.02
C PRO A 41 -8.56 -12.33 9.92
N GLN A 42 -9.85 -12.54 10.19
CA GLN A 42 -10.93 -12.21 9.25
C GLN A 42 -11.03 -10.70 8.99
N ILE A 43 -10.86 -9.87 10.02
CA ILE A 43 -10.90 -8.41 9.89
C ILE A 43 -9.67 -7.92 9.11
N LYS A 44 -8.49 -8.49 9.39
CA LYS A 44 -7.29 -8.22 8.60
C LYS A 44 -7.49 -8.59 7.13
N HIS A 45 -8.11 -9.71 6.81
CA HIS A 45 -8.42 -10.06 5.41
C HIS A 45 -9.35 -9.04 4.75
N ILE A 46 -10.43 -8.62 5.43
CA ILE A 46 -11.37 -7.63 4.90
C ILE A 46 -10.67 -6.29 4.68
N ALA A 47 -9.93 -5.80 5.68
CA ALA A 47 -9.17 -4.56 5.59
C ALA A 47 -8.15 -4.62 4.45
N GLY A 48 -7.38 -5.71 4.36
CA GLY A 48 -6.43 -5.93 3.27
C GLY A 48 -7.12 -5.89 1.89
N HIS A 49 -8.29 -6.52 1.76
CA HIS A 49 -9.07 -6.47 0.52
C HIS A 49 -9.51 -5.04 0.16
N LEU A 50 -9.99 -4.27 1.14
CA LEU A 50 -10.38 -2.87 0.95
C LEU A 50 -9.20 -1.95 0.62
N LEU A 51 -8.00 -2.26 1.12
CA LEU A 51 -6.77 -1.50 0.88
C LEU A 51 -6.11 -1.82 -0.46
N LYS A 52 -6.36 -2.99 -1.07
CA LYS A 52 -5.72 -3.42 -2.33
C LYS A 52 -5.89 -2.39 -3.45
N GLN A 53 -7.11 -1.91 -3.67
CA GLN A 53 -7.38 -0.96 -4.74
C GLN A 53 -6.73 0.42 -4.49
N PRO A 54 -6.95 1.09 -3.33
CA PRO A 54 -6.30 2.38 -3.10
C PRO A 54 -4.77 2.29 -3.03
N ALA A 55 -4.20 1.18 -2.57
CA ALA A 55 -2.75 0.97 -2.60
C ALA A 55 -2.21 0.90 -4.05
N ARG A 56 -2.95 0.26 -4.96
CA ARG A 56 -2.63 0.23 -6.40
C ARG A 56 -2.78 1.58 -7.08
N GLU A 57 -3.71 2.41 -6.61
CA GLU A 57 -3.92 3.78 -7.10
C GLU A 57 -2.88 4.78 -6.55
N GLY A 58 -1.92 4.32 -5.74
CA GLY A 58 -0.86 5.17 -5.19
C GLY A 58 -1.26 5.94 -3.93
N VAL A 59 -2.37 5.58 -3.29
CA VAL A 59 -2.75 6.20 -2.01
C VAL A 59 -1.76 5.77 -0.93
N VAL A 60 -0.88 6.69 -0.56
CA VAL A 60 0.25 6.48 0.36
C VAL A 60 -0.15 5.77 1.66
N VAL A 61 -1.20 6.24 2.32
CA VAL A 61 -1.71 5.64 3.57
C VAL A 61 -2.17 4.19 3.35
N ALA A 62 -2.78 3.88 2.20
CA ALA A 62 -3.21 2.53 1.89
C ALA A 62 -2.03 1.60 1.61
N GLN A 63 -1.01 2.10 0.90
CA GLN A 63 0.24 1.38 0.65
C GLN A 63 0.96 1.07 1.97
N SER A 64 1.07 2.06 2.86
CA SER A 64 1.68 1.91 4.19
C SER A 64 0.97 0.82 5.01
N ARG A 65 -0.36 0.87 5.08
CA ARG A 65 -1.17 -0.09 5.84
C ARG A 65 -1.16 -1.49 5.26
N LEU A 66 -1.38 -1.63 3.96
CA LEU A 66 -1.33 -2.93 3.30
C LEU A 66 0.07 -3.53 3.37
N GLY A 67 1.11 -2.71 3.19
CA GLY A 67 2.50 -3.13 3.29
C GLY A 67 2.85 -3.68 4.67
N GLN A 68 2.45 -2.97 5.73
CA GLN A 68 2.66 -3.42 7.11
C GLN A 68 1.97 -4.78 7.38
N MET A 69 0.74 -4.96 6.90
CA MET A 69 0.02 -6.23 7.05
C MET A 69 0.71 -7.38 6.28
N LEU A 70 1.11 -7.14 5.03
CA LEU A 70 1.79 -8.16 4.23
C LEU A 70 3.16 -8.55 4.80
N CYS A 71 3.87 -7.62 5.44
CA CYS A 71 5.16 -7.91 6.07
C CYS A 71 5.01 -8.63 7.42
N ARG A 72 3.97 -8.33 8.21
CA ARG A 72 3.79 -8.87 9.57
C ARG A 72 2.95 -10.13 9.63
N ASP A 73 1.85 -10.16 8.88
CA ASP A 73 0.82 -11.19 9.01
C ASP A 73 0.91 -12.29 7.94
N CYS A 74 1.69 -12.10 6.86
CA CYS A 74 1.82 -13.11 5.81
C CYS A 74 3.09 -13.98 5.97
N GLY A 75 2.89 -15.30 6.11
CA GLY A 75 3.96 -16.30 6.11
C GLY A 75 4.62 -16.53 4.74
N ASN A 76 3.99 -16.07 3.66
CA ASN A 76 4.46 -16.25 2.29
C ASN A 76 5.54 -15.22 1.90
N ALA A 77 6.66 -15.69 1.34
CA ALA A 77 7.76 -14.83 0.88
C ALA A 77 7.33 -13.85 -0.22
N ARG A 78 6.41 -14.25 -1.10
CA ARG A 78 5.89 -13.38 -2.17
C ARG A 78 5.16 -12.17 -1.60
N ASP A 79 4.28 -12.40 -0.63
CA ASP A 79 3.49 -11.35 0.00
C ASP A 79 4.37 -10.39 0.79
N ARG A 80 5.37 -10.91 1.52
CA ARG A 80 6.38 -10.07 2.19
C ARG A 80 7.13 -9.17 1.21
N ARG A 81 7.52 -9.66 0.03
CA ARG A 81 8.19 -8.85 -1.00
C ARG A 81 7.29 -7.74 -1.52
N ILE A 82 6.02 -8.04 -1.77
CA ILE A 82 5.02 -7.03 -2.17
C ILE A 82 4.86 -5.98 -1.07
N GLY A 83 4.76 -6.42 0.20
CA GLY A 83 4.64 -5.52 1.34
C GLY A 83 5.85 -4.60 1.47
N HIS A 84 7.06 -5.14 1.28
CA HIS A 84 8.30 -4.38 1.33
C HIS A 84 8.33 -3.27 0.25
N GLU A 85 7.93 -3.58 -0.99
CA GLU A 85 7.85 -2.58 -2.06
C GLU A 85 6.80 -1.50 -1.76
N LEU A 86 5.64 -1.86 -1.21
CA LEU A 86 4.61 -0.89 -0.82
C LEU A 86 5.11 0.04 0.29
N LEU A 87 5.79 -0.50 1.31
CA LEU A 87 6.40 0.29 2.37
C LEU A 87 7.49 1.22 1.83
N ARG A 88 8.32 0.75 0.90
CA ARG A 88 9.34 1.58 0.23
C ARG A 88 8.70 2.77 -0.49
N GLN A 89 7.63 2.54 -1.25
CA GLN A 89 6.92 3.59 -1.98
C GLN A 89 6.29 4.60 -1.02
N ALA A 90 5.59 4.13 0.00
CA ALA A 90 4.97 4.99 1.00
C ALA A 90 6.00 5.79 1.81
N ALA A 91 7.14 5.18 2.16
CA ALA A 91 8.22 5.84 2.88
C ALA A 91 8.85 6.97 2.07
N ARG A 92 9.06 6.75 0.76
CA ARG A 92 9.52 7.78 -0.18
C ARG A 92 8.53 8.93 -0.36
N ALA A 93 7.24 8.63 -0.24
CA ALA A 93 6.18 9.64 -0.28
C ALA A 93 6.00 10.40 1.05
N GLY A 94 6.81 10.10 2.08
CA GLY A 94 6.81 10.81 3.36
C GLY A 94 5.92 10.20 4.46
N ASP A 95 5.41 8.98 4.29
CA ASP A 95 4.64 8.31 5.32
C ASP A 95 5.53 7.85 6.48
N GLN A 96 5.38 8.49 7.64
CA GLN A 96 6.22 8.24 8.82
C GLN A 96 6.11 6.78 9.31
N ARG A 97 4.91 6.17 9.24
CA ARG A 97 4.72 4.78 9.66
C ARG A 97 5.46 3.84 8.71
N ALA A 98 5.36 4.07 7.40
CA ALA A 98 6.07 3.28 6.42
C ALA A 98 7.59 3.43 6.55
N GLN A 99 8.09 4.63 6.84
CA GLN A 99 9.52 4.86 7.08
C GLN A 99 10.03 4.04 8.27
N GLN A 100 9.30 4.03 9.38
CA GLN A 100 9.66 3.25 10.57
C GLN A 100 9.65 1.74 10.30
N GLU A 101 8.60 1.22 9.64
CA GLU A 101 8.54 -0.20 9.31
C GLU A 101 9.61 -0.59 8.28
N TYR A 102 9.85 0.25 7.27
CA TYR A 102 10.85 0.01 6.24
C TYR A 102 12.25 -0.03 6.85
N ALA A 103 12.59 0.91 7.74
CA ALA A 103 13.86 0.90 8.47
C ALA A 103 14.04 -0.39 9.29
N ARG A 104 13.01 -0.79 10.05
CA ARG A 104 13.02 -2.04 10.83
C ARG A 104 13.24 -3.27 9.95
N LEU A 105 12.66 -3.32 8.75
CA LEU A 105 12.86 -4.42 7.81
C LEU A 105 14.29 -4.46 7.29
N LEU A 106 14.87 -3.32 6.93
CA LEU A 106 16.27 -3.24 6.50
C LEU A 106 17.23 -3.72 7.58
N GLU A 107 17.00 -3.34 8.84
CA GLU A 107 17.79 -3.81 9.98
C GLU A 107 17.66 -5.33 10.17
N ALA A 108 16.44 -5.86 10.07
CA ALA A 108 16.19 -7.30 10.18
C ALA A 108 16.82 -8.09 9.02
N ASP A 109 16.82 -7.55 7.81
CA ASP A 109 17.49 -8.15 6.66
C ASP A 109 19.02 -8.08 6.79
N ALA A 110 19.57 -6.98 7.33
CA ALA A 110 21.00 -6.86 7.61
C ALA A 110 21.46 -7.85 8.70
N ALA A 111 20.68 -8.03 9.77
CA ALA A 111 20.96 -8.99 10.82
C ALA A 111 20.96 -10.44 10.32
N LYS A 112 20.09 -10.79 9.37
CA LYS A 112 20.08 -12.12 8.73
C LYS A 112 21.26 -12.35 7.79
N GLN A 113 21.84 -11.28 7.27
CA GLN A 113 22.99 -11.33 6.36
C GLN A 113 24.33 -11.24 7.09
N ALA A 114 24.32 -10.92 8.39
CA ALA A 114 25.52 -10.98 9.21
C ALA A 114 25.98 -12.45 9.29
N PRO A 115 27.18 -12.78 8.79
CA PRO A 115 27.68 -14.15 8.87
C PRO A 115 27.93 -14.50 10.33
N ASP A 116 27.25 -15.54 10.81
CA ASP A 116 27.60 -16.27 12.04
C ASP A 116 29.01 -16.86 11.86
N GLY A 117 30.08 -16.06 12.04
CA GLY A 117 31.40 -16.52 11.63
C GLY A 117 32.58 -15.58 11.84
N ALA A 118 32.53 -14.66 12.81
CA ALA A 118 33.73 -13.98 13.31
C ALA A 118 34.01 -14.40 14.76
N GLY A 119 34.05 -15.72 15.00
CA GLY A 119 34.70 -16.30 16.16
C GLY A 119 36.14 -16.63 15.79
N TRP A 120 37.09 -15.87 16.33
CA TRP A 120 38.51 -16.23 16.36
C TRP A 120 38.76 -17.20 17.51
#